data_AF-A0A7C7RSW2-F1
#
_entry.id   AF-A0A7C7RSW2-F1
#
_cell.length_a   1.000
_cell.length_b   1.000
_cell.length_c   1.000
_cell.angle_alpha   90.00
_cell.angle_beta   90.00
_cell.angle_gamma   90.00
#
_symmetry.space_group_name_H-M   'P 1'
#
loop_
_entity.id
_entity.type
_entity.pdbx_description
1 polymer ?
#
loop_
_entity_poly.entity_id
_entity_poly.type
_entity_poly.pdbx_seq_one_letter_code
_entity_poly.pdbx_strand_id
1 'polypeptide(L)'
;MSVEGTSIDLERYVGAVHRGWTSLYPYWIKIESSLNPGEITVKIDHRKIPKVPLYSQGEVIATMRERGIGRPSTYAVILQKLLMRRYVIERKGKLIPTKLGMMVYDYLIKNYSNLISEKRTRVLEDKMSKVEEGAANYQEILNEVYQEIKSSIQGK
;
A
#
# COMPACT_ATOMS: atom_id res chain seq x y z
N MET A 1 22.00 -1.53 27.96
CA MET A 1 21.67 -2.38 29.13
C MET A 1 22.03 -3.81 28.81
N SER A 2 22.57 -4.58 29.75
CA SER A 2 22.88 -6.00 29.52
C SER A 2 21.86 -6.89 30.24
N VAL A 3 21.27 -7.85 29.52
CA VAL A 3 20.38 -8.88 30.06
C VAL A 3 20.99 -10.22 29.67
N GLU A 4 21.34 -11.06 30.66
CA GLU A 4 21.89 -12.42 30.46
C GLU A 4 23.04 -12.51 29.42
N GLY A 5 24.00 -11.58 29.47
CA GLY A 5 25.15 -11.56 28.54
C GLY A 5 24.88 -10.93 27.16
N THR A 6 23.64 -10.48 26.90
CA THR A 6 23.26 -9.74 25.69
C THR A 6 23.20 -8.24 25.99
N SER A 7 24.02 -7.44 25.32
CA SER A 7 23.96 -5.98 25.38
C SER A 7 22.92 -5.44 24.40
N ILE A 8 21.97 -4.67 24.91
CA ILE A 8 20.91 -4.01 24.14
C ILE A 8 21.14 -2.50 24.20
N ASP A 9 21.27 -1.88 23.04
CA ASP A 9 21.31 -0.43 22.90
C ASP A 9 19.88 0.12 22.83
N LEU A 10 19.61 1.12 23.66
CA LEU A 10 18.31 1.77 23.77
C LEU A 10 18.47 3.26 23.49
N GLU A 11 17.90 3.72 22.38
CA GLU A 11 17.82 5.14 22.07
C GLU A 11 16.57 5.74 22.69
N ARG A 12 16.71 6.90 23.35
CA ARG A 12 15.62 7.62 24.02
C ARG A 12 15.65 9.09 23.66
N TYR A 13 14.48 9.66 23.44
CA TYR A 13 14.32 11.10 23.30
C TYR A 13 14.19 11.74 24.69
N VAL A 14 15.27 12.34 25.18
CA VAL A 14 15.35 12.92 26.54
C VAL A 14 14.86 14.37 26.58
N GLY A 15 14.70 14.99 25.41
CA GLY A 15 14.23 16.36 25.25
C GLY A 15 14.43 16.84 23.82
N ALA A 16 13.86 18.01 23.51
CA ALA A 16 14.14 18.72 22.26
C ALA A 16 15.01 19.93 22.59
N VAL A 17 16.16 20.06 21.94
CA VAL A 17 17.06 21.22 22.12
C VAL A 17 16.36 22.51 21.67
N HIS A 18 15.64 22.44 20.54
CA HIS A 18 14.75 23.49 20.07
C HIS A 18 13.43 22.89 19.60
N ARG A 19 12.28 23.47 20.01
CA ARG A 19 10.96 22.97 19.59
C ARG A 19 10.69 23.22 18.10
N GLY A 20 11.03 24.38 17.55
CA GLY A 20 10.77 24.68 16.13
C GLY A 20 9.29 24.47 15.74
N TRP A 21 9.05 23.79 14.61
CA TRP A 21 7.70 23.50 14.08
C TRP A 21 6.80 22.72 15.05
N THR A 22 7.40 22.03 16.03
CA THR A 22 6.68 21.18 16.98
C THR A 22 5.98 21.98 18.07
N SER A 23 6.24 23.29 18.13
CA SER A 23 5.41 24.24 18.87
C SER A 23 4.04 24.47 18.23
N LEU A 24 3.92 24.24 16.91
CA LEU A 24 2.68 24.42 16.15
C LEU A 24 1.95 23.09 15.96
N TYR A 25 2.69 22.01 15.68
CA TYR A 25 2.17 20.66 15.57
C TYR A 25 2.86 19.74 16.60
N PRO A 26 2.28 19.60 17.81
CA PRO A 26 2.85 18.75 18.83
C PRO A 26 2.86 17.28 18.36
N TYR A 27 4.04 16.67 18.41
CA TYR A 27 4.24 15.27 18.07
C TYR A 27 3.81 14.32 19.19
N TRP A 28 3.55 13.05 18.84
CA TRP A 28 3.28 11.94 19.75
C TRP A 28 4.56 11.34 20.38
N ILE A 29 5.68 12.07 20.37
CA ILE A 29 6.94 11.58 20.93
C ILE A 29 6.89 11.77 22.45
N LYS A 30 6.93 10.65 23.19
CA LYS A 30 7.08 10.69 24.64
C LYS A 30 8.52 11.07 24.96
N ILE A 31 8.68 12.20 25.64
CA ILE A 31 9.97 12.59 26.23
C ILE A 31 10.17 11.69 27.45
N GLU A 32 11.21 10.88 27.44
CA GLU A 32 11.55 9.98 28.54
C GLU A 32 12.65 10.57 29.40
N SER A 33 12.66 10.26 30.70
CA SER A 33 13.75 10.65 31.59
C SER A 33 15.02 9.85 31.29
N SER A 34 16.18 10.48 31.51
CA SER A 34 17.49 9.83 31.40
C SER A 34 17.57 8.64 32.35
N LEU A 35 18.14 7.53 31.87
CA LEU A 35 18.39 6.36 32.71
C LEU A 35 19.55 6.64 33.66
N ASN A 36 19.33 6.39 34.95
CA ASN A 36 20.42 6.32 35.92
C ASN A 36 21.08 4.94 35.85
N PRO A 37 22.41 4.84 36.05
CA PRO A 37 23.08 3.55 36.13
C PRO A 37 22.48 2.69 37.27
N GLY A 38 22.14 1.43 36.99
CA GLY A 38 21.57 0.51 37.97
C GLY A 38 20.96 -0.74 37.33
N GLU A 39 20.52 -1.68 38.17
CA GLU A 39 19.78 -2.86 37.76
C GLU A 39 18.28 -2.55 37.67
N ILE A 40 17.63 -2.93 36.57
CA ILE A 40 16.18 -2.83 36.43
C ILE A 40 15.59 -4.15 35.97
N THR A 41 14.45 -4.51 36.57
CA THR A 41 13.69 -5.71 36.17
C THR A 41 13.04 -5.49 34.81
N VAL A 42 13.40 -6.29 33.82
CA VAL A 42 12.80 -6.26 32.48
C VAL A 42 11.73 -7.34 32.37
N LYS A 43 10.57 -7.02 31.80
CA LYS A 43 9.56 -8.00 31.40
C LYS A 43 9.82 -8.44 29.96
N ILE A 44 10.02 -9.73 29.76
CA ILE A 44 10.18 -10.32 28.42
C ILE A 44 8.80 -10.81 27.95
N ASP A 45 8.34 -10.33 26.80
CA ASP A 45 7.09 -10.75 26.16
C ASP A 45 7.41 -11.42 24.82
N HIS A 46 6.92 -12.64 24.61
CA HIS A 46 7.11 -13.37 23.36
C HIS A 46 5.89 -13.22 22.48
N ARG A 47 6.06 -12.56 21.32
CA ARG A 47 4.99 -12.39 20.33
C ARG A 47 5.29 -13.14 19.05
N LYS A 48 4.32 -13.91 18.58
CA LYS A 48 4.37 -14.54 17.26
C LYS A 48 3.73 -13.58 16.24
N ILE A 49 4.57 -12.99 15.39
CA ILE A 49 4.13 -12.12 14.30
C ILE A 49 4.21 -12.87 12.95
N PRO A 50 3.29 -12.59 12.01
CA PRO A 50 3.40 -13.12 10.66
C PRO A 50 4.65 -12.59 9.96
N LYS A 51 5.28 -13.41 9.13
CA LYS A 51 6.52 -13.07 8.40
C LYS A 51 6.34 -11.88 7.44
N VAL A 52 5.14 -11.72 6.89
CA VAL A 52 4.80 -10.62 5.98
C VAL A 52 3.62 -9.85 6.60
N PRO A 53 3.80 -8.56 6.95
CA PRO A 53 2.70 -7.75 7.42
C PRO A 53 1.72 -7.51 6.26
N LEU A 54 0.44 -7.48 6.58
CA LEU A 54 -0.58 -7.05 5.63
C LEU A 54 -0.38 -5.57 5.28
N TYR A 55 -0.83 -5.18 4.09
CA TYR A 55 -0.83 -3.79 3.68
C TYR A 55 -1.89 -2.98 4.41
N SER A 56 -1.56 -1.76 4.80
CA SER A 56 -2.51 -0.68 5.08
C SER A 56 -2.94 -0.01 3.78
N GLN A 57 -3.98 0.83 3.83
CA GLN A 57 -4.40 1.61 2.67
C GLN A 57 -3.24 2.46 2.11
N GLY A 58 -2.49 3.14 2.99
CA GLY A 58 -1.35 3.98 2.60
C GLY A 58 -0.24 3.18 1.90
N GLU A 59 0.08 1.99 2.39
CA GLU A 59 1.09 1.13 1.77
C GLU A 59 0.63 0.62 0.38
N VAL A 60 -0.68 0.31 0.21
CA VAL A 60 -1.21 -0.03 -1.13
C VAL A 60 -1.13 1.18 -2.07
N ILE A 61 -1.50 2.38 -1.62
CA ILE A 61 -1.40 3.61 -2.43
C ILE A 61 0.06 3.88 -2.84
N ALA A 62 1.00 3.71 -1.91
CA ALA A 62 2.43 3.85 -2.19
C ALA A 62 2.87 2.84 -3.25
N THR A 63 2.45 1.58 -3.13
CA THR A 63 2.75 0.51 -4.08
C THR A 63 2.15 0.79 -5.47
N MET A 64 0.90 1.28 -5.53
CA MET A 64 0.25 1.68 -6.79
C MET A 64 1.03 2.80 -7.49
N ARG A 65 1.48 3.80 -6.72
CA ARG A 65 2.29 4.92 -7.23
C ARG A 65 3.63 4.43 -7.77
N GLU A 66 4.35 3.62 -7.00
CA GLU A 66 5.65 3.05 -7.39
C GLU A 66 5.52 2.21 -8.67
N ARG A 67 4.42 1.46 -8.81
CA ARG A 67 4.16 0.61 -9.97
C ARG A 67 3.51 1.35 -11.14
N GLY A 68 3.21 2.65 -11.02
CA GLY A 68 2.56 3.44 -12.07
C GLY A 68 1.14 2.98 -12.41
N ILE A 69 0.37 2.55 -11.41
CA ILE A 69 -1.00 2.03 -11.58
C ILE A 69 -1.99 3.06 -11.04
N GLY A 70 -2.67 3.78 -11.92
CA GLY A 70 -3.62 4.84 -11.57
C GLY A 70 -2.95 6.19 -11.35
N ARG A 71 -3.71 7.16 -10.80
CA ARG A 71 -3.30 8.56 -10.60
C ARG A 71 -3.59 9.03 -9.18
N PRO A 72 -2.94 10.11 -8.69
CA PRO A 72 -3.18 10.64 -7.34
C PRO A 72 -4.65 10.88 -6.99
N SER A 73 -5.46 11.29 -7.98
CA SER A 73 -6.89 11.51 -7.84
C SER A 73 -7.73 10.23 -7.76
N THR A 74 -7.20 9.08 -8.19
CA THR A 74 -7.97 7.83 -8.35
C THR A 74 -7.64 6.77 -7.31
N TYR A 75 -6.48 6.83 -6.65
CA TYR A 75 -6.05 5.80 -5.69
C TYR A 75 -7.05 5.53 -4.57
N ALA A 76 -7.52 6.58 -3.90
CA ALA A 76 -8.48 6.46 -2.81
C ALA A 76 -9.83 5.91 -3.30
N VAL A 77 -10.27 6.33 -4.50
CA VAL A 77 -11.51 5.86 -5.11
C VAL A 77 -11.43 4.37 -5.44
N ILE A 78 -10.31 3.90 -6.00
CA ILE A 78 -10.10 2.47 -6.30
C ILE A 78 -10.20 1.63 -5.02
N LEU A 79 -9.47 2.01 -3.97
CA LEU A 79 -9.52 1.30 -2.68
C LEU A 79 -10.93 1.30 -2.08
N GLN A 80 -11.62 2.44 -2.11
CA GLN A 80 -12.99 2.54 -1.64
C GLN A 80 -13.93 1.59 -2.39
N LYS A 81 -13.79 1.46 -3.72
CA LYS A 81 -14.60 0.51 -4.50
C LYS A 81 -14.30 -0.95 -4.15
N LEU A 82 -13.04 -1.30 -3.88
CA LEU A 82 -12.68 -2.67 -3.44
C LEU A 82 -13.31 -3.02 -2.08
N LEU A 83 -13.30 -2.07 -1.14
CA LEU A 83 -13.94 -2.21 0.16
C LEU A 83 -15.47 -2.31 0.04
N MET A 84 -16.07 -1.39 -0.73
CA MET A 84 -17.52 -1.34 -0.95
C MET A 84 -18.06 -2.63 -1.59
N ARG A 85 -17.31 -3.21 -2.53
CA ARG A 85 -17.63 -4.50 -3.18
C ARG A 85 -17.27 -5.73 -2.33
N ARG A 86 -16.73 -5.53 -1.13
CA ARG A 86 -16.31 -6.59 -0.19
C ARG A 86 -15.28 -7.57 -0.79
N TYR A 87 -14.45 -7.12 -1.73
CA TYR A 87 -13.29 -7.90 -2.19
C TYR A 87 -12.15 -7.85 -1.17
N VAL A 88 -12.08 -6.76 -0.42
CA VAL A 88 -11.15 -6.55 0.69
C VAL A 88 -11.96 -6.01 1.87
N ILE A 89 -11.53 -6.34 3.09
CA ILE A 89 -12.02 -5.71 4.33
C ILE A 89 -10.85 -5.09 5.08
N GLU A 90 -11.14 -4.11 5.92
CA GLU A 90 -10.15 -3.51 6.80
C GLU A 90 -10.35 -3.98 8.24
N ARG A 91 -9.27 -4.42 8.90
CA ARG A 91 -9.24 -4.70 10.34
C ARG A 91 -7.95 -4.19 10.94
N LYS A 92 -8.05 -3.41 12.03
CA LYS A 92 -6.90 -2.83 12.74
C LYS A 92 -5.95 -2.06 11.79
N GLY A 93 -6.50 -1.29 10.86
CA GLY A 93 -5.72 -0.50 9.88
C GLY A 93 -5.05 -1.33 8.78
N LYS A 94 -5.37 -2.63 8.67
CA LYS A 94 -4.80 -3.56 7.69
C LYS A 94 -5.87 -4.11 6.76
N LEU A 95 -5.54 -4.20 5.49
CA LEU A 95 -6.38 -4.71 4.41
C LEU A 95 -6.23 -6.24 4.32
N ILE A 96 -7.36 -6.94 4.35
CA ILE A 96 -7.45 -8.40 4.31
C ILE A 96 -8.32 -8.79 3.12
N PRO A 97 -7.83 -9.61 2.17
CA PRO A 97 -8.64 -10.09 1.07
C PRO A 97 -9.75 -11.02 1.59
N THR A 98 -10.95 -10.89 1.05
CA THR A 98 -12.05 -11.81 1.38
C THR A 98 -11.99 -13.06 0.51
N LYS A 99 -12.72 -14.12 0.90
CA LYS A 99 -12.88 -15.31 0.04
C LYS A 99 -13.43 -14.94 -1.34
N LEU A 100 -14.39 -14.01 -1.40
CA LEU A 100 -14.94 -13.51 -2.66
C LEU A 100 -13.87 -12.79 -3.48
N GLY A 101 -13.10 -11.89 -2.86
CA GLY A 101 -12.03 -11.16 -3.54
C GLY A 101 -10.97 -12.09 -4.13
N MET A 102 -10.56 -13.12 -3.39
CA MET A 102 -9.62 -14.13 -3.88
C MET A 102 -10.21 -14.93 -5.06
N MET A 103 -11.44 -15.42 -4.95
CA MET A 103 -12.08 -16.15 -6.07
C MET A 103 -12.19 -15.30 -7.34
N VAL A 104 -12.55 -14.01 -7.20
CA VAL A 104 -12.62 -13.09 -8.35
C VAL A 104 -11.23 -12.86 -8.93
N TYR A 105 -10.22 -12.62 -8.10
CA TYR A 105 -8.84 -12.44 -8.54
C TYR A 105 -8.33 -13.67 -9.30
N ASP A 106 -8.50 -14.87 -8.73
CA ASP A 106 -8.05 -16.13 -9.34
C ASP A 106 -8.76 -16.38 -10.67
N TYR A 107 -10.07 -16.12 -10.74
CA TYR A 107 -10.83 -16.23 -11.97
C TYR A 107 -10.29 -15.28 -13.05
N LEU A 108 -10.05 -14.01 -12.71
CA LEU A 108 -9.57 -13.02 -13.66
C LEU A 108 -8.14 -13.32 -14.13
N ILE A 109 -7.25 -13.72 -13.24
CA ILE A 109 -5.87 -14.09 -13.59
C ILE A 109 -5.86 -15.32 -14.49
N LYS A 110 -6.63 -16.35 -14.13
CA LYS A 110 -6.68 -17.59 -14.92
C LYS A 110 -7.26 -17.37 -16.31
N ASN A 111 -8.23 -16.47 -16.46
CA ASN A 111 -8.97 -16.32 -17.71
C ASN A 111 -8.52 -15.15 -18.59
N TYR A 112 -7.98 -14.09 -17.98
CA TYR A 112 -7.75 -12.80 -18.63
C TYR A 112 -6.43 -12.15 -18.20
N SER A 113 -5.40 -12.93 -17.87
CA SER A 113 -4.08 -12.46 -17.40
C SER A 113 -3.50 -11.31 -18.24
N ASN A 114 -3.68 -11.37 -19.57
CA ASN A 114 -3.17 -10.37 -20.50
C ASN A 114 -3.85 -9.01 -20.31
N LEU A 115 -5.16 -9.00 -20.03
CA LEU A 115 -5.96 -7.78 -19.84
C LEU A 115 -5.74 -7.14 -18.46
N ILE A 116 -5.44 -7.94 -17.44
CA ILE A 116 -5.38 -7.47 -16.04
C ILE A 116 -3.95 -7.36 -15.48
N SER A 117 -2.93 -7.42 -16.33
CA SER A 117 -1.54 -7.27 -15.91
C SER A 117 -1.17 -5.81 -15.62
N GLU A 118 -0.30 -5.58 -14.63
CA GLU A 118 0.19 -4.24 -14.30
C GLU A 118 0.89 -3.55 -15.48
N LYS A 119 1.65 -4.33 -16.27
CA LYS A 119 2.30 -3.83 -17.48
C LYS A 119 1.28 -3.29 -18.47
N ARG A 120 0.19 -4.03 -18.72
CA ARG A 120 -0.88 -3.57 -19.61
C ARG A 120 -1.56 -2.33 -19.06
N THR A 121 -1.83 -2.27 -17.75
CA THR A 121 -2.39 -1.07 -17.11
C THR A 121 -1.51 0.16 -17.37
N ARG A 122 -0.19 0.05 -17.17
CA ARG A 122 0.76 1.13 -17.48
C ARG A 122 0.72 1.58 -18.94
N VAL A 123 0.64 0.64 -19.88
CA VAL A 123 0.53 0.95 -21.32
C VAL A 123 -0.75 1.74 -21.62
N LEU A 124 -1.87 1.40 -20.99
CA LEU A 124 -3.11 2.15 -21.17
C LEU A 124 -3.02 3.55 -20.54
N GLU A 125 -2.42 3.68 -19.35
CA GLU A 125 -2.19 4.99 -18.71
C GLU A 125 -1.31 5.91 -19.59
N ASP A 126 -0.27 5.37 -20.24
CA ASP A 126 0.58 6.11 -21.18
C ASP A 126 -0.21 6.59 -22.41
N LYS A 127 -1.07 5.74 -22.95
CA LYS A 127 -1.98 6.11 -24.04
C LYS A 127 -2.95 7.23 -23.62
N MET A 128 -3.47 7.17 -22.39
CA MET A 128 -4.31 8.24 -21.85
C MET A 128 -3.54 9.55 -21.72
N SER A 129 -2.29 9.52 -21.24
CA SER A 129 -1.43 10.72 -21.20
C SER A 129 -1.21 11.33 -22.58
N LYS A 130 -0.94 10.50 -23.60
CA LYS A 130 -0.79 10.99 -24.98
C LYS A 130 -2.05 11.67 -25.52
N VAL A 131 -3.23 11.20 -25.11
CA VAL A 131 -4.50 11.88 -25.44
C VAL A 131 -4.60 13.22 -24.70
N GLU A 132 -4.28 13.26 -23.40
CA GLU A 132 -4.27 14.49 -22.60
C GLU A 132 -3.34 15.56 -23.21
N GLU A 133 -2.20 15.15 -23.75
CA GLU A 133 -1.22 16.02 -24.42
C GLU A 133 -1.60 16.38 -25.87
N GLY A 134 -2.67 15.80 -26.41
CA GLY A 134 -3.08 15.99 -27.81
C GLY A 134 -2.21 15.24 -28.83
N ALA A 135 -1.32 14.35 -28.38
CA ALA A 135 -0.41 13.57 -29.21
C ALA A 135 -1.04 12.27 -29.78
N ALA A 136 -2.23 11.89 -29.33
CA ALA A 136 -2.95 10.71 -29.83
C ALA A 136 -4.46 10.95 -29.93
N ASN A 137 -5.12 10.29 -30.88
CA ASN A 137 -6.57 10.33 -31.04
C ASN A 137 -7.24 9.34 -30.08
N TYR A 138 -8.14 9.84 -29.22
CA TYR A 138 -8.84 9.01 -28.24
C TYR A 138 -9.74 7.94 -28.87
N GLN A 139 -10.34 8.21 -30.04
CA GLN A 139 -11.24 7.27 -30.72
C GLN A 139 -10.48 6.06 -31.25
N GLU A 140 -9.27 6.26 -31.75
CA GLU A 140 -8.40 5.19 -32.22
C GLU A 140 -7.99 4.28 -31.06
N ILE A 141 -7.57 4.87 -29.93
CA ILE A 141 -7.22 4.13 -28.72
C ILE A 141 -8.43 3.36 -28.17
N LEU A 142 -9.62 3.96 -28.14
CA LEU A 142 -10.84 3.29 -27.72
C LEU A 142 -11.17 2.10 -28.62
N ASN A 143 -11.05 2.25 -29.94
CA ASN A 143 -11.29 1.15 -30.87
C ASN A 143 -10.26 0.02 -30.67
N GLU A 144 -8.98 0.34 -30.50
CA GLU A 144 -7.93 -0.65 -30.22
C GLU A 144 -8.24 -1.45 -28.95
N VAL A 145 -8.54 -0.76 -27.84
CA VAL A 145 -8.88 -1.41 -26.56
C VAL A 145 -10.15 -2.26 -26.70
N TYR A 146 -11.15 -1.78 -27.45
CA TYR A 146 -12.37 -2.54 -27.70
C TYR A 146 -12.09 -3.84 -28.46
N GLN A 147 -11.28 -3.80 -29.52
CA GLN A 147 -10.91 -5.01 -30.27
C GLN A 147 -10.06 -5.98 -29.43
N GLU A 148 -9.16 -5.46 -28.58
CA GLU A 148 -8.36 -6.26 -27.63
C GLU A 148 -9.27 -7.05 -26.67
N ILE A 149 -10.24 -6.36 -26.06
CA ILE A 149 -11.21 -6.97 -25.13
C ILE A 149 -12.09 -7.98 -25.87
N LYS A 150 -12.64 -7.60 -27.03
CA LYS A 150 -13.50 -8.47 -27.84
C LYS A 150 -12.79 -9.77 -28.21
N SER A 151 -11.55 -9.69 -28.67
CA SER A 151 -10.74 -10.86 -29.03
C SER A 151 -10.45 -11.75 -27.82
N SER A 152 -10.20 -11.14 -26.66
CA SER A 152 -9.94 -11.87 -25.42
C SER A 152 -11.17 -12.57 -24.83
N ILE A 153 -12.38 -12.11 -25.18
CA ILE A 153 -13.65 -12.71 -24.74
C ILE A 153 -14.12 -13.76 -25.75
N GLN A 154 -13.95 -13.53 -27.06
CA GLN A 154 -14.44 -14.43 -28.12
C GLN A 154 -13.55 -15.66 -28.36
N GLY A 155 -12.31 -15.66 -27.87
CA GLY A 155 -11.39 -16.81 -27.96
C GLY A 155 -11.68 -17.96 -26.98
N LYS A 156 -12.83 -17.94 -26.30
CA LYS A 156 -13.35 -18.96 -25.38
C LYS A 156 -14.84 -19.13 -25.60
#